data_AF-A0A9E5EN86-F1
#
_entry.id   AF-A0A9E5EN86-F1
#
_cell.length_a   1.000
_cell.length_b   1.000
_cell.length_c   1.000
_cell.angle_alpha   90.00
_cell.angle_beta   90.00
_cell.angle_gamma   90.00
#
_symmetry.space_group_name_H-M   'P 1'
#
loop_
_entity.id
_entity.type
_entity.pdbx_description
1 polymer ?
#
loop_
_entity_poly.entity_id
_entity_poly.type
_entity_poly.pdbx_seq_one_letter_code
_entity_poly.pdbx_strand_id
1 'polypeptide(L)'
;HERLTQRFVDRRTSVLMRRLRENAMLEAEINAAGDVLVEGQHVGSLQGFRFTPDPGAAGEAAKTLNAAALKALAGEFEARATRVFDAVDDAFALANDGVIRWLGEPLAKITAGAGILSPTCRILADEQLTGAALDKVKQRLDLWLGQHVKKLLGPLEVLEKGEGLEGTTRGVAFQIAEELGVLDRTRVAKEIKAFSQEDRGALRKLGVRFGAYHIYLPLLLKPAPRSLAALLWALHHGGLDHVKGLDEVPHLAASGRTSFTADAEIPKGFYRAAGFRVCGERVVRVDILERLADLIRPAIAYRPGASAGEPPPGAADAEGFVVTVAMTSLTGCSGEAFSSILKSLNYVPAQRPGPAITAPLIPAAATEP
;
A
#
# COMPACT_ATOMS: atom_id res chain seq x y z
N HIS A 1 -49.53 1.17 32.01
CA HIS A 1 -48.33 0.33 31.76
C HIS A 1 -47.07 1.18 31.86
N GLU A 2 -46.95 2.29 31.12
CA GLU A 2 -45.82 3.24 31.20
C GLU A 2 -45.45 3.73 32.61
N ARG A 3 -46.42 4.10 33.46
CA ARG A 3 -46.14 4.53 34.85
C ARG A 3 -45.54 3.42 35.73
N LEU A 4 -45.78 2.15 35.39
CA LEU A 4 -45.23 0.98 36.08
C LEU A 4 -43.79 0.73 35.62
N THR A 5 -43.52 0.91 34.33
CA THR A 5 -42.17 0.85 33.75
C THR A 5 -41.29 1.98 34.30
N GLN A 6 -41.78 3.21 34.35
CA GLN A 6 -41.07 4.36 34.94
C GLN A 6 -40.73 4.14 36.43
N ARG A 7 -41.67 3.62 37.22
CA ARG A 7 -41.41 3.31 38.64
C ARG A 7 -40.35 2.23 38.85
N PHE A 8 -40.27 1.24 37.96
CA PHE A 8 -39.24 0.20 38.02
C PHE A 8 -37.85 0.75 37.65
N VAL A 9 -37.80 1.63 36.63
CA VAL A 9 -36.58 2.34 36.22
C VAL A 9 -36.08 3.24 37.36
N ASP A 10 -36.93 4.11 37.92
CA ASP A 10 -36.58 5.00 39.03
C ASP A 10 -36.11 4.24 40.28
N ARG A 11 -36.73 3.10 40.59
CA ARG A 11 -36.35 2.28 41.75
C ARG A 11 -34.96 1.65 41.53
N ARG A 12 -34.66 1.15 40.33
CA ARG A 12 -33.33 0.65 39.97
C ARG A 12 -32.28 1.75 40.05
N THR A 13 -32.54 2.93 39.48
CA THR A 13 -31.63 4.08 39.57
C THR A 13 -31.44 4.54 41.01
N SER A 14 -32.48 4.48 41.86
CA SER A 14 -32.36 4.85 43.28
C SER A 14 -31.51 3.86 44.11
N VAL A 15 -31.59 2.56 43.80
CA VAL A 15 -30.76 1.52 44.45
C VAL A 15 -29.31 1.65 44.00
N LEU A 16 -29.10 1.93 42.72
CA LEU A 16 -27.80 2.23 42.13
C LEU A 16 -27.16 3.44 42.83
N MET A 17 -27.90 4.55 42.94
CA MET A 17 -27.44 5.78 43.61
C MET A 17 -27.15 5.57 45.10
N ARG A 18 -27.85 4.64 45.75
CA ARG A 18 -27.56 4.26 47.14
C ARG A 18 -26.27 3.46 47.26
N ARG A 19 -26.05 2.46 46.40
CA ARG A 19 -24.78 1.68 46.36
C ARG A 19 -23.57 2.58 46.03
N LEU A 20 -23.78 3.52 45.12
CA LEU A 20 -22.81 4.56 44.76
C LEU A 20 -22.43 5.46 45.96
N ARG A 21 -23.40 5.88 46.78
CA ARG A 21 -23.14 6.65 48.02
C ARG A 21 -22.47 5.83 49.11
N GLU A 22 -22.68 4.51 49.12
CA GLU A 22 -22.13 3.58 50.11
C GLU A 22 -20.71 3.08 49.76
N ASN A 23 -20.07 3.59 48.69
CA ASN A 23 -18.75 3.14 48.19
C ASN A 23 -18.69 1.63 47.92
N ALA A 24 -19.84 1.00 47.64
CA ALA A 24 -19.89 -0.41 47.27
C ALA A 24 -19.13 -0.63 45.96
N MET A 25 -18.39 -1.73 45.85
CA MET A 25 -17.80 -2.15 44.58
C MET A 25 -18.92 -2.35 43.56
N LEU A 26 -18.91 -1.53 42.50
CA LEU A 26 -19.84 -1.66 41.38
C LEU A 26 -19.24 -2.66 40.39
N GLU A 27 -20.03 -3.64 39.99
CA GLU A 27 -19.62 -4.61 38.98
C GLU A 27 -19.84 -4.00 37.59
N ALA A 28 -18.77 -3.98 36.78
CA ALA A 28 -18.88 -3.64 35.37
C ALA A 28 -18.66 -4.90 34.52
N GLU A 29 -19.49 -5.05 33.51
CA GLU A 29 -19.44 -6.14 32.54
C GLU A 29 -19.23 -5.56 31.14
N ILE A 30 -18.47 -6.28 30.32
CA ILE A 30 -18.21 -5.91 28.93
C ILE A 30 -18.69 -7.07 28.07
N ASN A 31 -19.65 -6.82 27.19
CA ASN A 31 -20.18 -7.87 26.34
C ASN A 31 -19.30 -8.07 25.09
N ALA A 32 -19.61 -9.09 24.29
CA ALA A 32 -18.87 -9.42 23.07
C ALA A 32 -18.96 -8.34 21.96
N ALA A 33 -19.96 -7.45 22.03
CA ALA A 33 -20.09 -6.31 21.11
C ALA A 33 -19.24 -5.10 21.55
N GLY A 34 -18.62 -5.17 22.74
CA GLY A 34 -17.87 -4.07 23.32
C GLY A 34 -18.72 -3.13 24.17
N ASP A 35 -20.01 -3.40 24.39
CA ASP A 35 -20.82 -2.57 25.27
C ASP A 35 -20.39 -2.77 26.72
N VAL A 36 -20.26 -1.66 27.44
CA VAL A 36 -19.90 -1.62 28.85
C VAL A 36 -21.16 -1.35 29.65
N LEU A 37 -21.43 -2.24 30.59
CA LEU A 37 -22.55 -2.13 31.53
C LEU A 37 -22.01 -2.00 32.95
N VAL A 38 -22.62 -1.15 33.77
CA VAL A 38 -22.35 -1.07 35.21
C VAL A 38 -23.65 -1.37 35.94
N GLU A 39 -23.66 -2.43 36.76
CA GLU A 39 -24.87 -2.96 37.43
C GLU A 39 -26.05 -3.18 36.45
N GLY A 40 -25.74 -3.62 35.23
CA GLY A 40 -26.73 -3.86 34.17
C GLY A 40 -27.26 -2.62 33.45
N GLN A 41 -26.73 -1.42 33.74
CA GLN A 41 -27.02 -0.21 32.98
C GLN A 41 -25.93 0.05 31.94
N HIS A 42 -26.32 0.28 30.68
CA HIS A 42 -25.40 0.67 29.62
C HIS A 42 -24.75 2.03 29.94
N VAL A 43 -23.43 2.10 29.89
CA VAL A 43 -22.66 3.31 30.18
C VAL A 43 -21.78 3.76 29.02
N GLY A 44 -21.58 2.93 28.00
CA GLY A 44 -20.79 3.26 26.82
C GLY A 44 -20.26 2.02 26.10
N SER A 45 -19.35 2.21 25.16
CA SER A 45 -18.72 1.14 24.37
C SER A 45 -17.20 1.20 24.42
N LEU A 46 -16.55 0.04 24.49
CA LEU A 46 -15.11 -0.15 24.43
C LEU A 46 -14.71 -0.66 23.04
N GLN A 47 -13.82 0.06 22.36
CA GLN A 47 -13.18 -0.37 21.11
C GLN A 47 -11.67 -0.36 21.28
N GLY A 48 -11.00 -1.50 21.12
CA GLY A 48 -9.57 -1.62 21.38
C GLY A 48 -9.26 -1.27 22.82
N PHE A 49 -8.58 -0.14 23.05
CA PHE A 49 -8.27 0.41 24.37
C PHE A 49 -8.92 1.78 24.60
N ARG A 50 -10.01 2.10 23.87
CA ARG A 50 -10.75 3.37 23.99
C ARG A 50 -12.19 3.14 24.40
N PHE A 51 -12.57 3.77 25.50
CA PHE A 51 -13.93 3.82 26.01
C PHE A 51 -14.63 5.08 25.53
N THR A 52 -15.79 4.90 24.90
CA THR A 52 -16.69 5.99 24.50
C THR A 52 -17.92 5.94 25.39
N PRO A 53 -18.11 6.93 26.29
CA PRO A 53 -19.31 7.01 27.13
C PRO A 53 -20.59 7.13 26.30
N ASP A 54 -21.70 6.64 26.82
CA ASP A 54 -23.02 6.79 26.21
C ASP A 54 -23.40 8.27 26.12
N PRO A 55 -23.60 8.83 24.90
CA PRO A 55 -23.95 10.24 24.74
C PRO A 55 -25.34 10.60 25.30
N GLY A 56 -26.21 9.60 25.53
CA GLY A 56 -27.51 9.79 26.15
C GLY A 56 -27.49 9.90 27.68
N ALA A 57 -26.35 9.62 28.33
CA ALA A 57 -26.22 9.66 29.78
C ALA A 57 -25.85 11.08 30.28
N ALA A 58 -26.72 11.69 31.09
CA ALA A 58 -26.49 13.03 31.65
C ALA A 58 -26.68 13.09 33.17
N GLY A 59 -26.03 14.07 33.81
CA GLY A 59 -26.15 14.34 35.24
C GLY A 59 -25.09 13.69 36.12
N GLU A 60 -25.22 13.87 37.42
CA GLU A 60 -24.25 13.41 38.42
C GLU A 60 -24.14 11.88 38.46
N ALA A 61 -25.27 11.17 38.31
CA ALA A 61 -25.31 9.71 38.22
C ALA A 61 -24.46 9.16 37.05
N ALA A 62 -24.52 9.81 35.88
CA ALA A 62 -23.73 9.42 34.71
C ALA A 62 -22.22 9.61 34.95
N LYS A 63 -21.82 10.69 35.63
CA LYS A 63 -20.41 10.91 35.99
C LYS A 63 -19.88 9.81 36.90
N THR A 64 -20.67 9.41 37.91
CA THR A 64 -20.22 8.38 38.84
C THR A 64 -20.22 6.99 38.21
N LEU A 65 -21.19 6.69 37.35
CA LEU A 65 -21.19 5.46 36.54
C LEU A 65 -19.99 5.39 35.59
N ASN A 66 -19.64 6.50 34.92
CA ASN A 66 -18.45 6.57 34.08
C ASN A 66 -17.17 6.37 34.90
N ALA A 67 -17.07 6.96 36.09
CA ALA A 67 -15.91 6.74 36.96
C ALA A 67 -15.79 5.27 37.41
N ALA A 68 -16.92 4.61 37.71
CA ALA A 68 -16.95 3.19 38.03
C ALA A 68 -16.52 2.33 36.84
N ALA A 69 -17.02 2.65 35.64
CA ALA A 69 -16.63 1.99 34.39
C ALA A 69 -15.12 2.11 34.14
N LEU A 70 -14.55 3.33 34.23
CA LEU A 70 -13.11 3.56 34.04
C LEU A 70 -12.24 2.76 35.03
N LYS A 71 -12.71 2.60 36.27
CA LYS A 71 -12.01 1.78 37.28
C LYS A 71 -12.04 0.29 36.93
N ALA A 72 -13.17 -0.22 36.45
CA ALA A 72 -13.30 -1.61 36.03
C ALA A 72 -12.54 -1.90 34.72
N LEU A 73 -12.47 -0.92 33.81
CA LEU A 73 -11.75 -1.03 32.54
C LEU A 73 -10.25 -1.26 32.71
N ALA A 74 -9.65 -0.83 33.82
CA ALA A 74 -8.22 -1.06 34.09
C ALA A 74 -7.86 -2.57 34.06
N GLY A 75 -8.67 -3.41 34.71
CA GLY A 75 -8.47 -4.87 34.71
C GLY A 75 -8.69 -5.49 33.32
N GLU A 76 -9.71 -5.02 32.60
CA GLU A 76 -9.94 -5.45 31.21
C GLU A 76 -8.76 -5.05 30.30
N PHE A 77 -8.18 -3.86 30.48
CA PHE A 77 -7.07 -3.40 29.65
C PHE A 77 -5.82 -4.28 29.85
N GLU A 78 -5.54 -4.71 31.08
CA GLU A 78 -4.46 -5.67 31.36
C GLU A 78 -4.70 -7.04 30.72
N ALA A 79 -5.93 -7.58 30.87
CA ALA A 79 -6.31 -8.85 30.27
C ALA A 79 -6.23 -8.79 28.73
N ARG A 80 -6.76 -7.71 28.15
CA ARG A 80 -6.73 -7.45 26.71
C ARG A 80 -5.33 -7.22 26.18
N ALA A 81 -4.47 -6.48 26.89
CA ALA A 81 -3.07 -6.30 26.54
C ALA A 81 -2.32 -7.64 26.49
N THR A 82 -2.63 -8.56 27.41
CA THR A 82 -2.08 -9.91 27.39
C THR A 82 -2.59 -10.70 26.17
N ARG A 83 -3.89 -10.68 25.88
CA ARG A 83 -4.46 -11.30 24.68
C ARG A 83 -3.87 -10.76 23.38
N VAL A 84 -3.63 -9.45 23.30
CA VAL A 84 -2.96 -8.82 22.15
C VAL A 84 -1.54 -9.32 22.05
N PHE A 85 -0.78 -9.32 23.15
CA PHE A 85 0.61 -9.77 23.18
C PHE A 85 0.77 -11.22 22.71
N ASP A 86 -0.13 -12.11 23.16
CA ASP A 86 -0.11 -13.54 22.83
C ASP A 86 -0.74 -13.86 21.46
N ALA A 87 -1.39 -12.88 20.80
CA ALA A 87 -2.09 -13.10 19.55
C ALA A 87 -1.13 -13.45 18.41
N VAL A 88 -1.54 -14.37 17.53
CA VAL A 88 -0.81 -14.72 16.29
C VAL A 88 -0.90 -13.60 15.25
N ASP A 89 0.03 -13.59 14.28
CA ASP A 89 0.14 -12.50 13.28
C ASP A 89 -1.13 -12.31 12.44
N ASP A 90 -1.85 -13.39 12.12
CA ASP A 90 -3.06 -13.36 11.29
C ASP A 90 -4.26 -12.73 12.02
N ALA A 91 -4.17 -12.53 13.34
CA ALA A 91 -5.17 -11.78 14.09
C ALA A 91 -5.09 -10.27 13.85
N PHE A 92 -4.01 -9.79 13.22
CA PHE A 92 -3.77 -8.38 12.96
C PHE A 92 -3.90 -8.06 11.46
N ALA A 93 -4.43 -6.88 11.17
CA ALA A 93 -4.51 -6.34 9.81
C ALA A 93 -4.15 -4.85 9.81
N LEU A 94 -3.45 -4.42 8.76
CA LEU A 94 -3.17 -3.02 8.48
C LEU A 94 -4.12 -2.56 7.36
N ALA A 95 -4.96 -1.58 7.66
CA ALA A 95 -5.84 -0.96 6.68
C ALA A 95 -5.14 0.18 5.93
N ASN A 96 -5.71 0.60 4.79
CA ASN A 96 -5.15 1.66 3.93
C ASN A 96 -5.20 3.04 4.59
N ASP A 97 -6.03 3.23 5.62
CA ASP A 97 -6.07 4.43 6.47
C ASP A 97 -4.92 4.48 7.50
N GLY A 98 -4.04 3.46 7.49
CA GLY A 98 -2.93 3.30 8.40
C GLY A 98 -3.30 2.73 9.77
N VAL A 99 -4.55 2.29 9.98
CA VAL A 99 -4.98 1.72 11.26
C VAL A 99 -4.60 0.23 11.32
N ILE A 100 -3.91 -0.14 12.39
CA ILE A 100 -3.68 -1.53 12.78
C ILE A 100 -4.89 -2.00 13.60
N ARG A 101 -5.51 -3.08 13.15
CA ARG A 101 -6.66 -3.72 13.79
C ARG A 101 -6.29 -5.08 14.32
N TRP A 102 -6.78 -5.44 15.50
CA TRP A 102 -6.72 -6.78 16.06
C TRP A 102 -8.14 -7.33 16.14
N LEU A 103 -8.40 -8.43 15.42
CA LEU A 103 -9.74 -9.03 15.31
C LEU A 103 -10.82 -8.00 14.90
N GLY A 104 -10.45 -7.02 14.06
CA GLY A 104 -11.31 -5.93 13.60
C GLY A 104 -11.29 -4.67 14.48
N GLU A 105 -10.87 -4.78 15.74
CA GLU A 105 -10.82 -3.64 16.67
C GLU A 105 -9.57 -2.77 16.42
N PRO A 106 -9.71 -1.43 16.35
CA PRO A 106 -8.58 -0.53 16.13
C PRO A 106 -7.66 -0.47 17.36
N LEU A 107 -6.36 -0.72 17.18
CA LEU A 107 -5.36 -0.67 18.26
C LEU A 107 -4.33 0.44 18.11
N ALA A 108 -3.91 0.76 16.89
CA ALA A 108 -2.88 1.75 16.63
C ALA A 108 -3.07 2.39 15.25
N LYS A 109 -2.49 3.58 15.04
CA LYS A 109 -2.29 4.17 13.70
C LYS A 109 -0.79 4.22 13.43
N ILE A 110 -0.36 3.78 12.25
CA ILE A 110 1.05 3.86 11.87
C ILE A 110 1.48 5.31 11.65
N THR A 111 2.74 5.59 11.92
CA THR A 111 3.38 6.89 11.76
C THR A 111 4.73 6.74 11.07
N ALA A 112 5.21 7.82 10.43
CA ALA A 112 6.55 7.83 9.86
C ALA A 112 7.59 7.57 10.98
N GLY A 113 8.49 6.62 10.75
CA GLY A 113 9.66 6.41 11.61
C GLY A 113 10.93 6.93 10.96
N ALA A 114 12.08 6.49 11.47
CA ALA A 114 13.39 7.01 11.05
C ALA A 114 13.71 6.77 9.56
N GLY A 115 13.20 5.68 8.99
CA GLY A 115 13.32 5.35 7.57
C GLY A 115 11.97 5.00 6.96
N ILE A 116 11.90 4.99 5.62
CA ILE A 116 10.67 4.69 4.89
C ILE A 116 10.18 3.25 5.14
N LEU A 117 11.10 2.31 5.31
CA LEU A 117 10.82 0.90 5.63
C LEU A 117 10.76 0.62 7.14
N SER A 118 10.81 1.65 7.98
CA SER A 118 10.77 1.50 9.44
C SER A 118 9.68 2.39 10.05
N PRO A 119 8.40 2.18 9.69
CA PRO A 119 7.29 2.88 10.32
C PRO A 119 7.20 2.53 11.80
N THR A 120 6.64 3.45 12.58
CA THR A 120 6.30 3.23 13.99
C THR A 120 4.78 3.18 14.15
N CYS A 121 4.30 2.80 15.33
CA CYS A 121 2.87 2.82 15.61
C CYS A 121 2.54 3.72 16.82
N ARG A 122 1.48 4.52 16.69
CA ARG A 122 0.87 5.26 17.79
C ARG A 122 -0.34 4.48 18.28
N ILE A 123 -0.27 3.99 19.51
CA ILE A 123 -1.39 3.26 20.14
C ILE A 123 -2.59 4.18 20.32
N LEU A 124 -3.76 3.66 19.97
CA LEU A 124 -5.07 4.26 20.17
C LEU A 124 -5.64 3.73 21.49
N ALA A 125 -5.28 4.38 22.60
CA ALA A 125 -5.73 4.01 23.94
C ALA A 125 -6.08 5.23 24.78
N ASP A 126 -6.90 5.01 25.79
CA ASP A 126 -7.16 5.95 26.88
C ASP A 126 -6.07 5.87 27.96
N GLU A 127 -6.13 6.82 28.91
CA GLU A 127 -5.12 6.99 29.97
C GLU A 127 -4.99 5.80 30.93
N GLN A 128 -5.94 4.87 30.94
CA GLN A 128 -5.91 3.69 31.80
C GLN A 128 -4.91 2.63 31.29
N LEU A 129 -4.53 2.64 30.01
CA LEU A 129 -3.52 1.71 29.48
C LEU A 129 -2.12 2.22 29.80
N THR A 130 -1.53 1.73 30.89
CA THR A 130 -0.23 2.20 31.39
C THR A 130 0.70 1.06 31.78
N GLY A 131 1.95 1.41 32.10
CA GLY A 131 2.96 0.48 32.62
C GLY A 131 3.15 -0.77 31.75
N ALA A 132 3.23 -1.93 32.40
CA ALA A 132 3.51 -3.21 31.75
C ALA A 132 2.47 -3.61 30.69
N ALA A 133 1.20 -3.21 30.85
CA ALA A 133 0.16 -3.49 29.86
C ALA A 133 0.39 -2.70 28.57
N LEU A 134 0.74 -1.41 28.68
CA LEU A 134 1.10 -0.59 27.53
C LEU A 134 2.35 -1.13 26.81
N ASP A 135 3.38 -1.53 27.56
CA ASP A 135 4.62 -2.04 27.01
C ASP A 135 4.41 -3.35 26.23
N LYS A 136 3.56 -4.25 26.74
CA LYS A 136 3.14 -5.46 26.02
C LYS A 136 2.52 -5.13 24.65
N VAL A 137 1.57 -4.19 24.63
CA VAL A 137 0.90 -3.80 23.37
C VAL A 137 1.91 -3.18 22.40
N LYS A 138 2.76 -2.26 22.87
CA LYS A 138 3.82 -1.65 22.03
C LYS A 138 4.74 -2.70 21.43
N GLN A 139 5.31 -3.55 22.28
CA GLN A 139 6.25 -4.60 21.85
C GLN A 139 5.63 -5.51 20.80
N ARG A 140 4.36 -5.91 20.98
CA ARG A 140 3.69 -6.78 20.03
C ARG A 140 3.42 -6.09 18.69
N LEU A 141 2.91 -4.86 18.72
CA LEU A 141 2.59 -4.12 17.50
C LEU A 141 3.86 -3.73 16.72
N ASP A 142 4.94 -3.35 17.40
CA ASP A 142 6.22 -3.05 16.76
C ASP A 142 6.82 -4.30 16.09
N LEU A 143 6.77 -5.45 16.78
CA LEU A 143 7.22 -6.73 16.21
C LEU A 143 6.40 -7.10 14.97
N TRP A 144 5.06 -7.05 15.08
CA TRP A 144 4.17 -7.40 13.98
C TRP A 144 4.35 -6.46 12.78
N LEU A 145 4.42 -5.14 13.02
CA LEU A 145 4.57 -4.15 11.95
C LEU A 145 5.91 -4.34 11.22
N GLY A 146 7.00 -4.55 11.96
CA GLY A 146 8.31 -4.84 11.36
C GLY A 146 8.30 -6.13 10.53
N GLN A 147 7.66 -7.20 11.03
CA GLN A 147 7.50 -8.45 10.28
C GLN A 147 6.62 -8.29 9.05
N HIS A 148 5.56 -7.48 9.13
CA HIS A 148 4.66 -7.18 8.02
C HIS A 148 5.39 -6.44 6.90
N VAL A 149 6.16 -5.40 7.26
CA VAL A 149 7.00 -4.67 6.29
C VAL A 149 8.02 -5.60 5.67
N LYS A 150 8.76 -6.38 6.47
CA LYS A 150 9.76 -7.33 5.96
C LYS A 150 9.15 -8.39 5.04
N LYS A 151 7.95 -8.90 5.36
CA LYS A 151 7.24 -9.90 4.54
C LYS A 151 6.90 -9.36 3.15
N LEU A 152 6.47 -8.11 3.04
CA LEU A 152 6.00 -7.53 1.77
C LEU A 152 7.09 -6.77 1.00
N LEU A 153 8.00 -6.12 1.72
CA LEU A 153 9.00 -5.19 1.19
C LEU A 153 10.44 -5.58 1.53
N GLY A 154 10.68 -6.76 2.13
CA GLY A 154 12.03 -7.25 2.46
C GLY A 154 13.05 -7.23 1.32
N PRO A 155 12.68 -7.42 0.03
CA PRO A 155 13.62 -7.21 -1.08
C PRO A 155 14.23 -5.80 -1.13
N LEU A 156 13.52 -4.77 -0.64
CA LEU A 156 14.06 -3.42 -0.53
C LEU A 156 15.11 -3.33 0.57
N GLU A 157 14.89 -3.92 1.75
CA GLU A 157 15.90 -3.95 2.83
C GLU A 157 17.19 -4.64 2.37
N VAL A 158 17.07 -5.69 1.55
CA VAL A 158 18.24 -6.39 0.98
C VAL A 158 19.03 -5.46 0.06
N LEU A 159 18.35 -4.64 -0.75
CA LEU A 159 18.99 -3.65 -1.61
C LEU A 159 19.61 -2.48 -0.82
N GLU A 160 18.95 -2.01 0.24
CA GLU A 160 19.49 -0.95 1.12
C GLU A 160 20.79 -1.41 1.79
N LYS A 161 20.82 -2.65 2.30
CA LYS A 161 22.03 -3.24 2.88
C LYS A 161 23.12 -3.39 1.82
N GLY A 162 22.76 -3.88 0.63
CA GLY A 162 23.66 -4.01 -0.51
C GLY A 162 24.84 -4.94 -0.23
N GLU A 163 24.65 -5.99 0.58
CA GLU A 163 25.70 -6.97 0.90
C GLU A 163 26.25 -7.60 -0.39
N GLY A 164 27.58 -7.56 -0.55
CA GLY A 164 28.25 -8.06 -1.76
C GLY A 164 28.14 -7.16 -3.00
N LEU A 165 27.55 -5.95 -2.88
CA LEU A 165 27.58 -4.93 -3.93
C LEU A 165 28.65 -3.88 -3.62
N GLU A 166 29.35 -3.42 -4.65
CA GLU A 166 30.41 -2.43 -4.52
C GLU A 166 30.18 -1.20 -5.42
N GLY A 167 30.82 -0.09 -5.06
CA GLY A 167 30.85 1.14 -5.84
C GLY A 167 29.48 1.61 -6.36
N THR A 168 29.42 1.92 -7.65
CA THR A 168 28.23 2.43 -8.34
C THR A 168 27.06 1.44 -8.29
N THR A 169 27.33 0.12 -8.30
CA THR A 169 26.28 -0.92 -8.25
C THR A 169 25.54 -0.88 -6.92
N ARG A 170 26.26 -0.68 -5.81
CA ARG A 170 25.65 -0.45 -4.48
C ARG A 170 24.86 0.86 -4.43
N GLY A 171 25.40 1.93 -5.02
CA GLY A 171 24.70 3.23 -5.08
C GLY A 171 23.36 3.16 -5.83
N VAL A 172 23.30 2.42 -6.94
CA VAL A 172 22.05 2.21 -7.67
C VAL A 172 21.09 1.28 -6.91
N ALA A 173 21.58 0.24 -6.24
CA ALA A 173 20.74 -0.60 -5.38
C ALA A 173 20.03 0.22 -4.29
N PHE A 174 20.77 1.11 -3.62
CA PHE A 174 20.24 2.02 -2.62
C PHE A 174 19.15 2.93 -3.21
N GLN A 175 19.40 3.56 -4.37
CA GLN A 175 18.39 4.40 -5.04
C GLN A 175 17.13 3.63 -5.46
N ILE A 176 17.26 2.36 -5.87
CA ILE A 176 16.09 1.51 -6.17
C ILE A 176 15.27 1.29 -4.90
N ALA A 177 15.94 1.08 -3.76
CA ALA A 177 15.26 0.86 -2.49
C ALA A 177 14.56 2.13 -1.98
N GLU A 178 15.23 3.28 -2.04
CA GLU A 178 14.65 4.59 -1.68
C GLU A 178 13.41 4.93 -2.51
N GLU A 179 13.40 4.57 -3.80
CA GLU A 179 12.25 4.73 -4.69
C GLU A 179 11.24 3.57 -4.58
N LEU A 180 11.24 2.85 -3.45
CA LEU A 180 10.32 1.77 -3.13
C LEU A 180 10.24 0.69 -4.22
N GLY A 181 11.35 0.43 -4.88
CA GLY A 181 11.52 -0.64 -5.87
C GLY A 181 11.10 -0.27 -7.29
N VAL A 182 10.83 1.01 -7.58
CA VAL A 182 10.51 1.49 -8.94
C VAL A 182 11.33 2.75 -9.21
N LEU A 183 12.47 2.61 -9.87
CA LEU A 183 13.35 3.72 -10.22
C LEU A 183 13.20 4.09 -11.70
N ASP A 184 13.04 5.39 -12.00
CA ASP A 184 13.09 5.90 -13.38
C ASP A 184 14.50 5.69 -13.93
N ARG A 185 14.61 4.94 -15.04
CA ARG A 185 15.91 4.60 -15.64
C ARG A 185 16.68 5.83 -16.09
N THR A 186 15.98 6.91 -16.45
CA THR A 186 16.63 8.14 -16.95
C THR A 186 17.48 8.82 -15.86
N ARG A 187 17.12 8.67 -14.58
CA ARG A 187 17.85 9.22 -13.43
C ARG A 187 19.24 8.61 -13.24
N VAL A 188 19.41 7.35 -13.63
CA VAL A 188 20.65 6.58 -13.46
C VAL A 188 21.24 6.10 -14.79
N ALA A 189 20.91 6.79 -15.88
CA ALA A 189 21.25 6.32 -17.23
C ALA A 189 22.77 6.22 -17.45
N LYS A 190 23.56 7.10 -16.84
CA LYS A 190 25.03 7.12 -16.97
C LYS A 190 25.65 5.92 -16.24
N GLU A 191 25.19 5.67 -15.02
CA GLU A 191 25.59 4.56 -14.15
C GLU A 191 25.27 3.23 -14.83
N ILE A 192 24.04 3.07 -15.32
CA ILE A 192 23.61 1.85 -16.02
C ILE A 192 24.40 1.60 -17.31
N LYS A 193 24.82 2.65 -18.01
CA LYS A 193 25.67 2.52 -19.21
C LYS A 193 27.07 2.01 -18.84
N ALA A 194 27.59 2.41 -17.69
CA ALA A 194 28.90 1.99 -17.19
C ALA A 194 28.93 0.57 -16.59
N PHE A 195 27.77 0.01 -16.23
CA PHE A 195 27.69 -1.33 -15.64
C PHE A 195 28.24 -2.42 -16.57
N SER A 196 29.08 -3.29 -15.98
CA SER A 196 29.49 -4.56 -16.57
C SER A 196 28.32 -5.56 -16.61
N GLN A 197 28.52 -6.74 -17.19
CA GLN A 197 27.53 -7.82 -17.07
C GLN A 197 27.47 -8.42 -15.66
N GLU A 198 28.58 -8.37 -14.92
CA GLU A 198 28.65 -8.82 -13.53
C GLU A 198 27.81 -7.91 -12.62
N ASP A 199 27.93 -6.59 -12.77
CA ASP A 199 27.11 -5.61 -12.04
C ASP A 199 25.61 -5.83 -12.25
N ARG A 200 25.21 -5.99 -13.51
CA ARG A 200 23.81 -6.29 -13.86
C ARG A 200 23.40 -7.67 -13.33
N GLY A 201 24.30 -8.64 -13.37
CA GLY A 201 24.08 -9.99 -12.84
C GLY A 201 23.83 -9.97 -11.33
N ALA A 202 24.62 -9.20 -10.57
CA ALA A 202 24.47 -9.04 -9.13
C ALA A 202 23.10 -8.47 -8.76
N LEU A 203 22.67 -7.37 -9.42
CA LEU A 203 21.36 -6.78 -9.18
C LEU A 203 20.19 -7.70 -9.60
N ARG A 204 20.33 -8.46 -10.71
CA ARG A 204 19.33 -9.45 -11.12
C ARG A 204 19.17 -10.57 -10.10
N LYS A 205 20.25 -11.02 -9.45
CA LYS A 205 20.18 -12.01 -8.35
C LYS A 205 19.37 -11.48 -7.16
N LEU A 206 19.37 -10.16 -6.95
CA LEU A 206 18.52 -9.48 -5.95
C LEU A 206 17.10 -9.19 -6.45
N GLY A 207 16.71 -9.71 -7.62
CA GLY A 207 15.37 -9.59 -8.18
C GLY A 207 15.12 -8.34 -9.02
N VAL A 208 16.15 -7.50 -9.24
CA VAL A 208 16.02 -6.28 -10.04
C VAL A 208 15.87 -6.62 -11.53
N ARG A 209 14.94 -5.94 -12.20
CA ARG A 209 14.79 -5.95 -13.67
C ARG A 209 15.13 -4.61 -14.27
N PHE A 210 15.85 -4.66 -15.39
CA PHE A 210 16.21 -3.51 -16.21
C PHE A 210 15.25 -3.39 -17.38
N GLY A 211 14.21 -2.59 -17.22
CA GLY A 211 13.26 -2.25 -18.27
C GLY A 211 13.80 -1.19 -19.24
N ALA A 212 13.03 -0.92 -20.29
CA ALA A 212 13.24 0.21 -21.18
C ALA A 212 13.13 1.55 -20.44
N TYR A 213 12.15 1.66 -19.54
CA TYR A 213 11.82 2.92 -18.89
C TYR A 213 12.12 2.94 -17.39
N HIS A 214 12.02 1.79 -16.72
CA HIS A 214 12.26 1.69 -15.28
C HIS A 214 13.25 0.58 -14.93
N ILE A 215 13.87 0.73 -13.77
CA ILE A 215 14.58 -0.33 -13.08
C ILE A 215 13.74 -0.69 -11.86
N TYR A 216 13.27 -1.92 -11.76
CA TYR A 216 12.20 -2.24 -10.83
C TYR A 216 12.27 -3.68 -10.30
N LEU A 217 11.54 -3.94 -9.20
CA LEU A 217 11.38 -5.27 -8.61
C LEU A 217 10.01 -5.84 -8.99
N PRO A 218 9.91 -6.84 -9.89
CA PRO A 218 8.63 -7.37 -10.34
C PRO A 218 7.76 -7.95 -9.21
N LEU A 219 8.40 -8.60 -8.22
CA LEU A 219 7.69 -9.18 -7.08
C LEU A 219 6.96 -8.12 -6.25
N LEU A 220 7.47 -6.89 -6.24
CA LEU A 220 6.88 -5.81 -5.48
C LEU A 220 5.75 -5.10 -6.23
N LEU A 221 5.53 -5.37 -7.53
CA LEU A 221 4.39 -4.82 -8.27
C LEU A 221 3.06 -5.55 -7.99
N LYS A 222 3.07 -6.58 -7.13
CA LYS A 222 1.85 -7.24 -6.64
C LYS A 222 1.03 -6.28 -5.76
N PRO A 223 -0.30 -6.51 -5.63
CA PRO A 223 -1.18 -5.61 -4.88
C PRO A 223 -0.72 -5.31 -3.46
N ALA A 224 -0.49 -6.33 -2.63
CA ALA A 224 -0.15 -6.12 -1.22
C ALA A 224 1.16 -5.32 -1.01
N PRO A 225 2.30 -5.64 -1.66
CA PRO A 225 3.48 -4.80 -1.58
C PRO A 225 3.29 -3.37 -2.11
N ARG A 226 2.49 -3.16 -3.17
CA ARG A 226 2.22 -1.79 -3.68
C ARG A 226 1.33 -0.98 -2.77
N SER A 227 0.31 -1.59 -2.16
CA SER A 227 -0.51 -0.91 -1.16
C SER A 227 0.35 -0.46 0.02
N LEU A 228 1.23 -1.33 0.54
CA LEU A 228 2.13 -0.94 1.63
C LEU A 228 3.14 0.13 1.18
N ALA A 229 3.75 -0.01 0.00
CA ALA A 229 4.67 1.01 -0.52
C ALA A 229 4.00 2.39 -0.67
N ALA A 230 2.78 2.45 -1.22
CA ALA A 230 2.02 3.69 -1.35
C ALA A 230 1.71 4.31 0.03
N LEU A 231 1.32 3.47 1.01
CA LEU A 231 1.06 3.90 2.38
C LEU A 231 2.31 4.49 3.06
N LEU A 232 3.45 3.79 2.97
CA LEU A 232 4.73 4.26 3.55
C LEU A 232 5.24 5.52 2.84
N TRP A 233 5.05 5.63 1.53
CA TRP A 233 5.35 6.85 0.79
C TRP A 233 4.52 8.02 1.32
N ALA A 234 3.21 7.84 1.50
CA ALA A 234 2.33 8.89 1.97
C ALA A 234 2.70 9.37 3.39
N LEU A 235 3.07 8.46 4.29
CA LEU A 235 3.58 8.82 5.63
C LEU A 235 4.79 9.76 5.58
N HIS A 236 5.73 9.53 4.66
CA HIS A 236 6.93 10.34 4.50
C HIS A 236 6.73 11.62 3.67
N HIS A 237 5.57 11.78 3.02
CA HIS A 237 5.28 12.89 2.11
C HIS A 237 4.05 13.70 2.54
N GLY A 238 3.99 14.04 3.83
CA GLY A 238 2.96 14.92 4.38
C GLY A 238 1.88 14.20 5.19
N GLY A 239 1.90 12.87 5.26
CA GLY A 239 0.96 12.09 6.08
C GLY A 239 -0.27 11.62 5.32
N LEU A 240 -0.94 10.61 5.87
CA LEU A 240 -2.04 9.90 5.20
C LEU A 240 -3.24 10.80 4.88
N ASP A 241 -3.50 11.79 5.74
CA ASP A 241 -4.67 12.67 5.61
C ASP A 241 -4.47 13.76 4.52
N HIS A 242 -3.26 13.86 3.94
CA HIS A 242 -2.88 14.93 3.01
C HIS A 242 -2.56 14.45 1.60
N VAL A 243 -2.49 13.13 1.37
CA VAL A 243 -2.18 12.57 0.06
C VAL A 243 -3.47 12.16 -0.65
N LYS A 244 -3.81 12.90 -1.72
CA LYS A 244 -4.93 12.53 -2.60
C LYS A 244 -4.66 11.18 -3.27
N GLY A 245 -5.69 10.34 -3.36
CA GLY A 245 -5.64 9.04 -4.04
C GLY A 245 -5.19 7.87 -3.16
N LEU A 246 -5.01 8.09 -1.85
CA LEU A 246 -4.54 7.07 -0.90
C LEU A 246 -5.38 5.78 -0.93
N ASP A 247 -6.70 5.90 -1.08
CA ASP A 247 -7.59 4.74 -1.20
C ASP A 247 -7.80 4.29 -2.65
N GLU A 248 -8.04 5.23 -3.56
CA GLU A 248 -8.43 4.94 -4.94
C GLU A 248 -7.32 4.26 -5.74
N VAL A 249 -6.08 4.77 -5.68
CA VAL A 249 -4.99 4.26 -6.51
C VAL A 249 -4.61 2.82 -6.13
N PRO A 250 -4.38 2.48 -4.84
CA PRO A 250 -4.15 1.09 -4.46
C PRO A 250 -5.33 0.18 -4.78
N HIS A 251 -6.57 0.66 -4.65
CA HIS A 251 -7.76 -0.12 -5.03
C HIS A 251 -7.77 -0.44 -6.54
N LEU A 252 -7.51 0.55 -7.39
CA LEU A 252 -7.39 0.35 -8.83
C LEU A 252 -6.26 -0.63 -9.18
N ALA A 253 -5.13 -0.54 -8.48
CA ALA A 253 -4.03 -1.50 -8.63
C ALA A 253 -4.45 -2.94 -8.28
N ALA A 254 -5.15 -3.11 -7.16
CA ALA A 254 -5.64 -4.40 -6.69
C ALA A 254 -6.70 -5.02 -7.62
N SER A 255 -7.50 -4.19 -8.30
CA SER A 255 -8.48 -4.64 -9.30
C SER A 255 -7.86 -5.17 -10.61
N GLY A 256 -6.53 -5.12 -10.75
CA GLY A 256 -5.82 -5.56 -11.95
C GLY A 256 -5.81 -4.54 -13.09
N ARG A 257 -6.23 -3.29 -12.84
CA ARG A 257 -6.27 -2.22 -13.85
C ARG A 257 -4.86 -1.97 -14.41
N THR A 258 -4.70 -2.07 -15.73
CA THR A 258 -3.41 -1.84 -16.41
C THR A 258 -3.12 -0.37 -16.65
N SER A 259 -4.16 0.42 -16.89
CA SER A 259 -4.10 1.88 -16.90
C SER A 259 -5.44 2.53 -16.58
N PHE A 260 -5.41 3.80 -16.17
CA PHE A 260 -6.59 4.63 -15.93
C PHE A 260 -6.27 6.11 -16.20
N THR A 261 -7.26 6.99 -16.09
CA THR A 261 -7.09 8.43 -16.31
C THR A 261 -6.21 9.02 -15.22
N ALA A 262 -5.26 9.86 -15.60
CA ALA A 262 -4.41 10.56 -14.65
C ALA A 262 -5.17 11.72 -14.00
N ASP A 263 -5.21 11.70 -12.67
CA ASP A 263 -5.56 12.88 -11.88
C ASP A 263 -4.29 13.70 -11.63
N ALA A 264 -4.31 14.97 -12.06
CA ALA A 264 -3.19 15.90 -11.96
C ALA A 264 -2.92 16.37 -10.52
N GLU A 265 -3.89 16.25 -9.62
CA GLU A 265 -3.74 16.61 -8.20
C GLU A 265 -3.05 15.49 -7.40
N ILE A 266 -2.98 14.27 -7.93
CA ILE A 266 -2.25 13.18 -7.31
C ILE A 266 -0.75 13.31 -7.64
N PRO A 267 0.14 13.33 -6.64
CA PRO A 267 1.58 13.44 -6.87
C PRO A 267 2.12 12.31 -7.75
N LYS A 268 2.97 12.65 -8.72
CA LYS A 268 3.64 11.64 -9.58
C LYS A 268 4.44 10.62 -8.77
N GLY A 269 5.03 11.05 -7.64
CA GLY A 269 5.74 10.17 -6.71
C GLY A 269 4.81 9.13 -6.06
N PHE A 270 3.58 9.53 -5.72
CA PHE A 270 2.58 8.61 -5.16
C PHE A 270 2.17 7.54 -6.18
N TYR A 271 1.89 7.94 -7.43
CA TYR A 271 1.64 6.97 -8.51
C TYR A 271 2.79 5.98 -8.67
N ARG A 272 4.04 6.45 -8.62
CA ARG A 272 5.23 5.60 -8.71
C ARG A 272 5.33 4.63 -7.55
N ALA A 273 5.11 5.09 -6.31
CA ALA A 273 5.08 4.22 -5.13
C ALA A 273 4.02 3.12 -5.28
N ALA A 274 2.86 3.45 -5.83
CA ALA A 274 1.80 2.50 -6.17
C ALA A 274 2.07 1.62 -7.40
N GLY A 275 3.20 1.80 -8.11
CA GLY A 275 3.61 0.97 -9.25
C GLY A 275 3.15 1.47 -10.62
N PHE A 276 2.80 2.75 -10.75
CA PHE A 276 2.34 3.39 -11.98
C PHE A 276 3.27 4.52 -12.44
N ARG A 277 3.22 4.82 -13.73
CA ARG A 277 3.82 6.02 -14.32
C ARG A 277 2.74 6.86 -15.00
N VAL A 278 2.81 8.16 -14.80
CA VAL A 278 2.01 9.13 -15.54
C VAL A 278 2.52 9.23 -16.98
N CYS A 279 1.62 9.05 -17.93
CA CYS A 279 1.82 8.93 -19.38
C CYS A 279 0.81 9.83 -20.13
N GLY A 280 1.06 11.15 -20.05
CA GLY A 280 0.12 12.16 -20.53
C GLY A 280 -1.18 12.11 -19.71
N GLU A 281 -2.31 11.91 -20.37
CA GLU A 281 -3.65 11.85 -19.72
C GLU A 281 -3.93 10.51 -19.00
N ARG A 282 -3.00 9.55 -19.06
CA ARG A 282 -3.15 8.24 -18.43
C ARG A 282 -2.09 7.98 -17.39
N VAL A 283 -2.38 7.07 -16.49
CA VAL A 283 -1.43 6.40 -15.60
C VAL A 283 -1.41 4.93 -15.97
N VAL A 284 -0.22 4.40 -16.21
CA VAL A 284 -0.01 3.04 -16.71
C VAL A 284 0.88 2.29 -15.74
N ARG A 285 0.56 1.03 -15.45
CA ARG A 285 1.41 0.18 -14.61
C ARG A 285 2.80 0.05 -15.22
N VAL A 286 3.81 0.04 -14.36
CA VAL A 286 5.22 -0.03 -14.76
C VAL A 286 5.51 -1.30 -15.55
N ASP A 287 5.08 -2.48 -15.08
CA ASP A 287 5.29 -3.75 -15.80
C ASP A 287 4.60 -3.78 -17.17
N ILE A 288 3.46 -3.11 -17.30
CA ILE A 288 2.73 -2.98 -18.57
C ILE A 288 3.49 -2.10 -19.56
N LEU A 289 4.10 -1.01 -19.10
CA LEU A 289 4.95 -0.17 -19.96
C LEU A 289 6.20 -0.91 -20.43
N GLU A 290 6.84 -1.70 -19.56
CA GLU A 290 8.01 -2.48 -19.98
C GLU A 290 7.63 -3.56 -20.99
N ARG A 291 6.51 -4.24 -20.79
CA ARG A 291 5.98 -5.20 -21.78
C ARG A 291 5.59 -4.53 -23.10
N LEU A 292 5.09 -3.30 -23.05
CA LEU A 292 4.80 -2.53 -24.26
C LEU A 292 6.10 -2.22 -25.02
N ALA A 293 7.16 -1.84 -24.32
CA ALA A 293 8.47 -1.65 -24.93
C ALA A 293 9.03 -2.95 -25.52
N ASP A 294 8.79 -4.09 -24.89
CA ASP A 294 9.21 -5.40 -25.40
C ASP A 294 8.47 -5.79 -26.71
N LEU A 295 7.26 -5.27 -26.94
CA LEU A 295 6.57 -5.41 -28.23
C LEU A 295 7.08 -4.43 -29.29
N ILE A 296 7.34 -3.17 -28.90
CA ILE A 296 7.72 -2.11 -29.83
C ILE A 296 9.17 -2.23 -30.28
N ARG A 297 10.10 -2.61 -29.40
CA ARG A 297 11.54 -2.62 -29.70
C ARG A 297 11.89 -3.58 -30.84
N PRO A 298 11.41 -4.84 -30.89
CA PRO A 298 11.64 -5.70 -32.04
C PRO A 298 11.01 -5.15 -33.33
N ALA A 299 9.83 -4.54 -33.25
CA ALA A 299 9.15 -3.92 -34.40
C ALA A 299 9.97 -2.79 -35.04
N ILE A 300 10.60 -1.93 -34.22
CA ILE A 300 11.47 -0.85 -34.68
C ILE A 300 12.85 -1.36 -35.13
N ALA A 301 13.37 -2.41 -34.48
CA ALA A 301 14.69 -2.96 -34.80
C ALA A 301 14.71 -3.72 -36.15
N TYR A 302 13.57 -4.29 -36.55
CA TYR A 302 13.43 -4.95 -37.84
C TYR A 302 13.37 -3.91 -38.96
N ARG A 303 14.30 -3.97 -39.91
CA ARG A 303 14.34 -3.08 -41.07
C ARG A 303 13.98 -3.85 -42.34
N PRO A 304 12.77 -3.65 -42.90
CA PRO A 304 12.37 -4.28 -44.15
C PRO A 304 13.40 -4.04 -45.27
N GLY A 305 13.74 -5.09 -46.02
CA GLY A 305 14.78 -5.06 -47.06
C GLY A 305 16.23 -5.09 -46.57
N ALA A 306 16.47 -5.17 -45.25
CA ALA A 306 17.81 -5.32 -44.68
C ALA A 306 17.88 -6.45 -43.63
N SER A 307 16.83 -6.61 -42.81
CA SER A 307 16.70 -7.71 -41.87
C SER A 307 16.17 -8.95 -42.57
N ALA A 308 16.84 -10.09 -42.37
CA ALA A 308 16.36 -11.38 -42.83
C ALA A 308 15.30 -11.94 -41.87
N GLY A 309 14.35 -12.69 -42.42
CA GLY A 309 13.29 -13.38 -41.67
C GLY A 309 11.96 -12.62 -41.62
N GLU A 310 10.99 -13.19 -40.93
CA GLU A 310 9.64 -12.65 -40.85
C GLU A 310 9.58 -11.35 -40.02
N PRO A 311 8.84 -10.33 -40.48
CA PRO A 311 8.67 -9.10 -39.73
C PRO A 311 7.88 -9.35 -38.43
N PRO A 312 8.36 -8.87 -37.27
CA PRO A 312 7.60 -8.97 -36.04
C PRO A 312 6.31 -8.14 -36.13
N PRO A 313 5.27 -8.47 -35.32
CA PRO A 313 4.01 -7.74 -35.33
C PRO A 313 4.20 -6.24 -35.11
N GLY A 314 3.66 -5.43 -36.02
CA GLY A 314 3.76 -3.98 -35.99
C GLY A 314 5.03 -3.42 -36.65
N ALA A 315 5.91 -4.24 -37.20
CA ALA A 315 7.05 -3.75 -37.98
C ALA A 315 6.60 -2.85 -39.15
N ALA A 316 7.42 -1.85 -39.44
CA ALA A 316 7.17 -0.87 -40.46
C ALA A 316 8.47 -0.52 -41.18
N ASP A 317 8.37 0.12 -42.35
CA ASP A 317 9.53 0.74 -42.99
C ASP A 317 10.20 1.78 -42.06
N ALA A 318 11.49 2.04 -42.31
CA ALA A 318 12.35 2.92 -41.52
C ALA A 318 12.45 2.49 -40.03
N GLU A 319 12.69 3.44 -39.12
CA GLU A 319 12.73 3.19 -37.67
C GLU A 319 11.34 3.39 -37.04
N GLY A 320 10.30 2.89 -37.72
CA GLY A 320 8.90 3.06 -37.34
C GLY A 320 8.25 1.77 -36.82
N PHE A 321 7.03 1.90 -36.31
CA PHE A 321 6.14 0.77 -36.06
C PHE A 321 4.68 1.20 -36.27
N VAL A 322 3.80 0.24 -36.51
CA VAL A 322 2.35 0.42 -36.51
C VAL A 322 1.76 -0.14 -35.23
N VAL A 323 0.84 0.61 -34.63
CA VAL A 323 0.13 0.18 -33.42
C VAL A 323 -0.64 -1.11 -33.70
N THR A 324 -0.41 -2.13 -32.88
CA THR A 324 -1.10 -3.42 -32.97
C THR A 324 -2.17 -3.56 -31.89
N VAL A 325 -3.13 -4.46 -32.12
CA VAL A 325 -4.15 -4.81 -31.11
C VAL A 325 -3.50 -5.32 -29.83
N ALA A 326 -2.39 -6.06 -29.92
CA ALA A 326 -1.65 -6.54 -28.75
C ALA A 326 -1.17 -5.38 -27.87
N MET A 327 -0.68 -4.28 -28.48
CA MET A 327 -0.21 -3.10 -27.75
C MET A 327 -1.35 -2.35 -27.05
N THR A 328 -2.49 -2.16 -27.73
CA THR A 328 -3.65 -1.47 -27.15
C THR A 328 -4.33 -2.32 -26.06
N SER A 329 -4.46 -3.63 -26.28
CA SER A 329 -5.02 -4.56 -25.29
C SER A 329 -4.17 -4.65 -24.04
N LEU A 330 -2.83 -4.62 -24.19
CA LEU A 330 -1.90 -4.66 -23.06
C LEU A 330 -2.07 -3.45 -22.13
N THR A 331 -2.24 -2.26 -22.70
CA THR A 331 -2.45 -1.03 -21.92
C THR A 331 -3.90 -0.81 -21.50
N GLY A 332 -4.85 -1.54 -22.09
CA GLY A 332 -6.29 -1.39 -21.80
C GLY A 332 -6.89 -0.10 -22.36
N CYS A 333 -6.30 0.48 -23.41
CA CYS A 333 -6.82 1.68 -24.07
C CYS A 333 -6.41 1.75 -25.55
N SER A 334 -7.13 2.53 -26.35
CA SER A 334 -6.91 2.72 -27.79
C SER A 334 -7.08 4.19 -28.19
N GLY A 335 -6.93 4.51 -29.47
CA GLY A 335 -7.16 5.84 -30.01
C GLY A 335 -6.24 6.91 -29.40
N GLU A 336 -6.80 8.08 -29.10
CA GLU A 336 -6.07 9.23 -28.55
C GLU A 336 -5.44 8.91 -27.19
N ALA A 337 -6.12 8.14 -26.35
CA ALA A 337 -5.65 7.76 -25.03
C ALA A 337 -4.37 6.90 -25.12
N PHE A 338 -4.29 5.99 -26.09
CA PHE A 338 -3.07 5.22 -26.36
C PHE A 338 -1.99 6.08 -27.05
N SER A 339 -2.39 6.99 -27.95
CA SER A 339 -1.47 7.96 -28.56
C SER A 339 -0.79 8.85 -27.50
N SER A 340 -1.53 9.28 -26.48
CA SER A 340 -1.01 10.02 -25.32
C SER A 340 0.08 9.23 -24.59
N ILE A 341 -0.12 7.93 -24.38
CA ILE A 341 0.91 7.06 -23.79
C ILE A 341 2.16 7.07 -24.67
N LEU A 342 2.03 6.80 -25.97
CA LEU A 342 3.18 6.73 -26.88
C LEU A 342 3.96 8.06 -26.94
N LYS A 343 3.26 9.19 -27.01
CA LYS A 343 3.87 10.54 -26.97
C LYS A 343 4.67 10.74 -25.67
N SER A 344 4.13 10.31 -24.53
CA SER A 344 4.83 10.39 -23.24
C SER A 344 6.09 9.51 -23.14
N LEU A 345 6.20 8.51 -24.02
CA LEU A 345 7.36 7.64 -24.18
C LEU A 345 8.31 8.13 -25.29
N ASN A 346 8.09 9.35 -25.80
CA ASN A 346 8.85 10.03 -26.86
C ASN A 346 8.68 9.43 -28.27
N TYR A 347 7.60 8.71 -28.54
CA TYR A 347 7.24 8.34 -29.91
C TYR A 347 6.47 9.47 -30.61
N VAL A 348 6.71 9.64 -31.91
CA VAL A 348 6.08 10.69 -32.73
C VAL A 348 5.09 10.05 -33.71
N PRO A 349 3.83 10.52 -33.80
CA PRO A 349 2.90 10.02 -34.79
C PRO A 349 3.30 10.46 -36.20
N ALA A 350 3.21 9.55 -37.17
CA ALA A 350 3.43 9.83 -38.58
C ALA A 350 2.29 9.25 -39.41
N GLN A 351 1.77 10.03 -40.35
CA GLN A 351 0.85 9.54 -41.38
C GLN A 351 1.65 9.24 -42.64
N ARG A 352 1.37 8.08 -43.25
CA ARG A 352 1.95 7.69 -44.52
C ARG A 352 0.92 6.99 -45.39
N PRO A 353 0.97 7.17 -46.72
CA PRO A 353 0.15 6.40 -47.64
C PRO A 353 0.66 4.96 -47.76
N GLY A 354 -0.25 4.03 -48.04
CA GLY A 354 0.10 2.64 -48.35
C GLY A 354 0.25 1.72 -47.14
N PRO A 355 0.71 0.48 -47.38
CA PRO A 355 0.85 -0.54 -46.35
C PRO A 355 2.00 -0.23 -45.38
N ALA A 356 2.05 -0.99 -44.28
CA ALA A 356 3.06 -0.77 -43.25
C ALA A 356 4.50 -1.08 -43.70
N ILE A 357 4.64 -2.01 -44.64
CA ILE A 357 5.92 -2.41 -45.22
C ILE A 357 5.80 -2.27 -46.73
N THR A 358 6.68 -1.49 -47.32
CA THR A 358 6.75 -1.27 -48.77
C THR A 358 8.02 -1.86 -49.37
N ALA A 359 9.08 -2.04 -48.57
CA ALA A 359 10.30 -2.69 -49.03
C ALA A 359 10.12 -4.22 -49.15
N PRO A 360 10.75 -4.86 -50.15
CA PRO A 360 10.71 -6.31 -50.29
C PRO A 360 11.38 -6.98 -49.09
N LEU A 361 10.77 -8.06 -48.59
CA LEU A 361 11.30 -8.82 -47.46
C LEU A 361 12.46 -9.72 -47.89
N ILE A 362 13.47 -9.86 -47.03
CA ILE A 362 14.55 -10.82 -47.21
C ILE A 362 14.17 -12.09 -46.45
N PRO A 363 14.00 -13.24 -47.11
CA PRO A 363 13.69 -14.50 -46.43
C PRO A 363 14.81 -14.89 -45.48
N ALA A 364 14.47 -15.57 -44.38
CA ALA A 364 15.49 -16.17 -43.53
C ALA A 364 16.31 -17.20 -44.33
N ALA A 365 17.60 -17.33 -44.02
CA ALA A 365 18.40 -18.41 -44.58
C ALA A 365 17.74 -19.75 -44.21
N ALA A 366 17.64 -20.66 -45.19
CA ALA A 366 17.10 -21.99 -44.94
C ALA A 366 17.96 -22.68 -43.89
N THR A 367 17.37 -22.97 -42.73
CA THR A 367 17.96 -23.88 -41.75
C THR A 367 17.72 -25.30 -42.24
N GLU A 368 18.48 -25.75 -43.24
CA GLU A 368 18.63 -27.18 -43.47
C GLU A 368 19.61 -27.77 -42.44
N PRO A 369 19.36 -28.97 -41.92
CA PRO A 369 20.15 -29.60 -40.86
C PRO A 369 21.56 -30.03 -41.28
#